data_AF-A0A1V9XM46-F1
#
_entry.id   AF-A0A1V9XM46-F1
#
_cell.length_a   1.000
_cell.length_b   1.000
_cell.length_c   1.000
_cell.angle_alpha   90.00
_cell.angle_beta   90.00
_cell.angle_gamma   90.00
#
_symmetry.space_group_name_H-M   'P 1'
#
loop_
_entity.id
_entity.type
_entity.pdbx_description
1 polymer ?
#
loop_
_entity_poly.entity_id
_entity_poly.type
_entity_poly.pdbx_seq_one_letter_code
_entity_poly.pdbx_strand_id
1 'polypeptide(L)'
;MAAALADDKCPFCEKAVEGQAVTALNKNWHPEHFICTRCTQSLIGGDSKQFFEKEGKPFCEKCYLKEFAPKCVKCSQPIKGKAVTALEQHWHPEHFQCSKCKKVIPSDAKFKSYNKKAFCEACPPA
;
A
#
# COMPACT_ATOMS: atom_id res chain seq x y z
N MET A 1 3.51 37.54 8.36
CA MET A 1 4.20 36.30 7.95
C MET A 1 4.29 35.42 9.18
N ALA A 2 3.59 34.29 9.24
CA ALA A 2 3.66 33.38 10.37
C ALA A 2 3.85 31.96 9.84
N ALA A 3 5.11 31.60 9.54
CA ALA A 3 5.48 30.20 9.39
C ALA A 3 5.79 29.70 10.81
N ALA A 4 4.81 29.02 11.41
CA ALA A 4 4.96 28.44 12.73
C ALA A 4 6.12 27.45 12.75
N LEU A 5 6.98 27.65 13.73
CA LEU A 5 8.12 26.87 14.19
C LEU A 5 7.95 25.37 13.94
N ALA A 6 8.92 24.75 13.27
CA ALA A 6 9.07 23.30 13.24
C ALA A 6 9.35 22.85 14.68
N ASP A 7 8.34 22.26 15.34
CA ASP A 7 8.52 21.62 16.64
C ASP A 7 9.53 20.48 16.46
N ASP A 8 10.77 20.70 16.92
CA ASP A 8 11.88 19.74 16.92
C ASP A 8 11.67 18.57 17.91
N LYS A 9 10.40 18.24 18.17
CA LYS A 9 10.00 17.23 19.15
C LYS A 9 9.57 15.96 18.44
N CYS A 10 10.01 14.84 19.00
CA CYS A 10 9.62 13.53 18.55
C CYS A 10 8.10 13.34 18.72
N PRO A 11 7.34 13.11 17.64
CA PRO A 11 5.88 12.95 17.74
C PRO A 11 5.44 11.67 18.46
N PHE A 12 6.35 10.75 18.79
CA PHE A 12 6.05 9.55 19.56
C PHE A 12 6.17 9.77 21.08
N CYS A 13 7.21 10.47 21.54
CA CYS A 13 7.49 10.68 22.96
C CYS A 13 7.39 12.15 23.41
N GLU A 14 7.11 13.06 22.47
CA GLU A 14 6.95 14.51 22.65
C GLU A 14 8.17 15.24 23.23
N LYS A 15 9.33 14.58 23.26
CA LYS A 15 10.60 15.16 23.72
C LYS A 15 11.43 15.68 22.54
N ALA A 16 12.24 16.71 22.80
CA ALA A 16 13.22 17.21 21.83
C ALA A 16 14.18 16.08 21.41
N VAL A 17 14.55 16.03 20.13
CA VAL A 17 15.47 15.01 19.62
C VAL A 17 16.89 15.57 19.63
N GLU A 18 17.62 15.35 20.73
CA GLU A 18 18.99 15.83 20.87
C GLU A 18 19.97 14.81 20.27
N GLY A 19 20.79 15.23 19.30
CA GLY A 19 21.82 14.39 18.67
C GLY A 19 21.37 13.67 17.40
N GLN A 20 21.40 12.33 17.38
CA GLN A 20 21.03 11.55 16.20
C GLN A 20 19.51 11.52 16.03
N ALA A 21 19.01 12.34 15.10
CA ALA A 21 17.60 12.39 14.73
C ALA A 21 17.35 11.74 13.37
N VAL A 22 16.16 11.18 13.22
CA VAL A 22 15.66 10.68 11.95
C VAL A 22 14.61 11.65 11.45
N THR A 23 15.00 12.45 10.46
CA THR A 23 14.11 13.40 9.82
C THR A 23 13.27 12.68 8.77
N ALA A 24 11.98 12.52 9.06
CA ALA A 24 11.01 11.87 8.19
C ALA A 24 9.62 12.44 8.44
N LEU A 25 8.78 12.47 7.40
CA LEU A 25 7.40 12.99 7.50
C LEU A 25 7.37 14.48 7.91
N ASN A 26 8.38 15.25 7.50
CA ASN A 26 8.60 16.63 7.90
C ASN A 26 8.67 16.84 9.44
N LYS A 27 9.12 15.82 10.17
CA LYS A 27 9.28 15.79 11.63
C LYS A 27 10.59 15.10 12.00
N ASN A 28 11.10 15.38 13.20
CA ASN A 28 12.27 14.71 13.74
C ASN A 28 11.84 13.61 14.69
N TRP A 29 12.40 12.41 14.53
CA TRP A 29 12.08 11.23 15.32
C TRP A 29 13.35 10.70 15.97
N HIS A 30 13.21 10.12 17.16
CA HIS A 30 14.29 9.31 17.71
C HIS A 30 14.49 8.05 16.85
N PRO A 31 15.73 7.57 16.68
CA PRO A 31 16.02 6.33 15.96
C PRO A 31 15.30 5.09 16.52
N GLU A 32 14.85 5.19 17.77
CA GLU A 32 14.17 4.13 18.50
C GLU A 32 12.65 4.23 18.33
N HIS A 33 12.15 5.43 18.03
CA HIS A 33 10.72 5.74 17.94
C HIS A 33 10.21 5.81 16.50
N PHE A 34 11.09 5.80 15.50
CA PHE A 34 10.68 5.69 14.10
C PHE A 34 10.42 4.22 13.73
N ILE A 35 9.33 3.71 14.29
CA ILE A 35 8.87 2.34 14.16
C ILE A 35 7.50 2.30 13.46
N CYS A 36 7.15 1.17 12.85
CA CYS A 36 5.84 0.98 12.25
C CYS A 36 4.74 1.12 13.30
N THR A 37 3.78 2.00 13.09
CA THR A 37 2.66 2.21 14.02
C THR A 37 1.84 0.94 14.28
N ARG A 38 1.83 -0.02 13.33
CA ARG A 38 1.05 -1.26 13.45
C ARG A 38 1.81 -2.43 14.06
N CYS A 39 3.08 -2.62 13.71
CA CYS A 39 3.86 -3.78 14.13
C CYS A 39 5.11 -3.43 14.94
N THR A 40 5.29 -2.15 15.27
CA THR A 40 6.40 -1.60 16.07
C THR A 40 7.80 -1.96 15.57
N GLN A 41 7.93 -2.38 14.31
CA GLN A 41 9.21 -2.70 13.70
C GLN A 41 9.94 -1.42 13.31
N SER A 42 11.23 -1.32 13.63
CA SER A 42 12.10 -0.23 13.21
C SER A 42 12.09 -0.05 11.70
N LEU A 43 11.83 1.18 11.27
CA LEU A 43 11.75 1.57 9.85
C LEU A 43 13.08 2.15 9.34
N ILE A 44 14.07 2.19 10.22
CA ILE A 44 15.39 2.75 10.02
C ILE A 44 16.42 1.64 10.20
N GLY A 45 17.32 1.51 9.24
CA GLY A 45 18.47 0.60 9.33
C GLY A 45 18.22 -0.89 9.11
N GLY A 46 16.99 -1.34 8.82
CA GLY A 46 16.69 -2.75 8.50
C GLY A 46 16.58 -3.05 7.00
N ASP A 47 16.29 -4.31 6.64
CA ASP A 47 16.03 -4.77 5.26
C ASP A 47 14.89 -3.99 4.58
N SER A 48 14.01 -3.38 5.38
CA SER A 48 12.91 -2.53 4.93
C SER A 48 13.35 -1.07 4.86
N LYS A 49 14.14 -0.70 3.84
CA LYS A 49 14.52 0.71 3.59
C LYS A 49 13.32 1.60 3.21
N GLN A 50 12.19 1.00 2.86
CA GLN A 50 10.99 1.70 2.41
C GLN A 50 9.92 1.69 3.51
N PHE A 51 9.61 2.88 4.01
CA PHE A 51 8.47 3.14 4.87
C PHE A 51 7.43 3.98 4.12
N PHE A 52 6.20 3.94 4.60
CA PHE A 52 5.07 4.68 4.04
C PHE A 52 4.45 5.58 5.10
N GLU A 53 4.09 6.80 4.69
CA GLU A 53 3.35 7.72 5.53
C GLU A 53 1.84 7.55 5.31
N LYS A 54 1.07 7.50 6.40
CA LYS A 54 -0.38 7.67 6.35
C LYS A 54 -0.83 8.52 7.52
N GLU A 55 -1.55 9.61 7.25
CA GLU A 55 -2.12 10.49 8.29
C GLU A 55 -1.05 10.98 9.30
N GLY A 56 0.16 11.29 8.80
CA GLY A 56 1.30 11.72 9.63
C GLY A 56 1.93 10.63 10.50
N LYS A 57 1.58 9.36 10.27
CA LYS A 57 2.12 8.20 11.00
C LYS A 57 2.93 7.29 10.07
N PRO A 58 4.08 6.77 10.52
CA PRO A 58 4.90 5.88 9.71
C PRO A 58 4.43 4.41 9.80
N PHE A 59 4.41 3.73 8.67
CA PHE A 59 4.03 2.33 8.52
C PHE A 59 5.07 1.58 7.69
N CYS A 60 5.33 0.31 8.04
CA CYS A 60 6.12 -0.56 7.17
C CYS A 60 5.31 -0.93 5.92
N GLU A 61 5.99 -1.25 4.83
CA GLU A 61 5.36 -1.69 3.57
C GLU A 61 4.29 -2.77 3.80
N LYS A 62 4.60 -3.80 4.58
CA LYS A 62 3.68 -4.91 4.86
C LYS A 62 2.39 -4.46 5.54
N CYS A 63 2.49 -3.64 6.58
CA CYS A 63 1.32 -3.15 7.32
C CYS A 63 0.54 -2.13 6.51
N TYR A 64 1.24 -1.22 5.83
CA TYR A 64 0.61 -0.24 4.95
C TYR A 64 -0.20 -0.95 3.86
N LEU A 65 0.38 -1.94 3.19
CA LEU A 65 -0.31 -2.72 2.17
C LEU A 65 -1.45 -3.55 2.78
N LYS A 66 -1.27 -4.16 3.95
CA LYS A 66 -2.33 -5.00 4.55
C LYS A 66 -3.58 -4.19 4.93
N GLU A 67 -3.39 -2.97 5.40
CA GLU A 67 -4.45 -2.09 5.89
C GLU A 67 -5.07 -1.25 4.77
N PHE A 68 -4.23 -0.71 3.89
CA PHE A 68 -4.65 0.28 2.88
C PHE A 68 -4.63 -0.25 1.45
N ALA A 69 -3.97 -1.38 1.15
CA ALA A 69 -3.99 -1.90 -0.22
C ALA A 69 -5.36 -2.52 -0.53
N PRO A 70 -5.79 -2.40 -1.79
CA PRO A 70 -7.00 -3.08 -2.25
C PRO A 70 -6.86 -4.59 -2.09
N LYS A 71 -7.94 -5.22 -1.64
CA LYS A 71 -8.01 -6.68 -1.48
C LYS A 71 -8.50 -7.31 -2.77
N CYS A 72 -7.83 -8.37 -3.20
CA CYS A 72 -8.26 -9.14 -4.34
C CYS A 72 -9.55 -9.89 -4.01
N VAL A 73 -10.61 -9.70 -4.78
CA VAL A 73 -11.88 -10.44 -4.56
C VAL A 73 -11.72 -11.95 -4.68
N LYS A 74 -10.77 -12.43 -5.50
CA LYS A 74 -10.58 -13.87 -5.71
C LYS A 74 -10.00 -14.61 -4.50
N CYS A 75 -8.99 -14.03 -3.85
CA CYS A 75 -8.24 -14.68 -2.76
C CYS A 75 -8.36 -13.96 -1.42
N SER A 76 -9.04 -12.82 -1.36
CA SER A 76 -9.17 -11.94 -0.19
C SER A 76 -7.84 -11.41 0.39
N GLN A 77 -6.73 -11.55 -0.35
CA GLN A 77 -5.41 -11.05 0.06
C GLN A 77 -5.16 -9.63 -0.49
N PRO A 78 -4.40 -8.79 0.25
CA PRO A 78 -4.02 -7.45 -0.19
C PRO A 78 -3.11 -7.51 -1.42
N ILE A 79 -3.40 -6.68 -2.42
CA ILE A 79 -2.65 -6.63 -3.68
C ILE A 79 -1.42 -5.74 -3.51
N LYS A 80 -0.23 -6.34 -3.58
CA LYS A 80 1.04 -5.61 -3.52
C LYS A 80 1.42 -5.12 -4.92
N GLY A 81 1.49 -3.80 -5.12
CA GLY A 81 1.90 -3.21 -6.39
C GLY A 81 0.78 -3.07 -7.41
N LYS A 82 0.94 -3.66 -8.61
CA LYS A 82 0.00 -3.49 -9.73
C LYS A 82 -1.32 -4.23 -9.48
N ALA A 83 -2.37 -3.50 -9.16
CA ALA A 83 -3.72 -4.03 -9.03
C ALA A 83 -4.49 -3.87 -10.35
N VAL A 84 -5.20 -4.93 -10.74
CA VAL A 84 -6.14 -4.87 -11.86
C VAL A 84 -7.48 -4.40 -11.31
N THR A 85 -7.91 -3.23 -11.75
CA THR A 85 -9.23 -2.69 -11.38
C THR A 85 -10.20 -2.96 -12.52
N ALA A 86 -11.12 -3.88 -12.29
CA ALA A 86 -12.07 -4.35 -13.28
C ALA A 86 -13.34 -4.84 -12.59
N LEU A 87 -14.49 -4.66 -13.25
CA LEU A 87 -15.80 -5.02 -12.68
C LEU A 87 -16.07 -4.34 -11.33
N GLU A 88 -15.62 -3.08 -11.19
CA GLU A 88 -15.72 -2.29 -9.94
C GLU A 88 -15.03 -2.95 -8.74
N GLN A 89 -14.10 -3.87 -9.01
CA GLN A 89 -13.39 -4.66 -8.01
C GLN A 89 -11.90 -4.71 -8.33
N HIS A 90 -11.12 -5.08 -7.33
CA HIS A 90 -9.68 -5.21 -7.47
C HIS A 90 -9.27 -6.68 -7.52
N TRP A 91 -8.32 -6.97 -8.38
CA TRP A 91 -7.84 -8.31 -8.65
C TRP A 91 -6.32 -8.32 -8.73
N HIS A 92 -5.71 -9.42 -8.28
CA HIS A 92 -4.34 -9.69 -8.66
C HIS A 92 -4.27 -9.87 -10.18
N PRO A 93 -3.19 -9.41 -10.83
CA PRO A 93 -2.98 -9.62 -12.25
C PRO A 93 -3.03 -11.09 -12.63
N GLU A 94 -2.63 -11.99 -11.73
CA GLU A 94 -2.70 -13.45 -11.92
C GLU A 94 -4.10 -14.04 -11.68
N HIS A 95 -4.96 -13.35 -10.93
CA HIS A 95 -6.31 -13.82 -10.61
C HIS A 95 -7.38 -13.29 -11.55
N PHE A 96 -7.09 -12.21 -12.29
CA PHE A 96 -8.02 -11.67 -13.26
C PHE A 96 -7.97 -12.51 -14.53
N GLN A 97 -8.87 -13.49 -14.63
CA GLN A 97 -8.89 -14.48 -15.71
C GLN A 97 -10.28 -14.64 -16.33
N CYS A 98 -10.30 -15.02 -17.60
CA CYS A 98 -11.53 -15.25 -18.35
C CYS A 98 -12.36 -16.36 -17.70
N SER A 99 -13.65 -16.10 -17.47
CA SER A 99 -14.53 -17.10 -16.84
C SER A 99 -14.79 -18.32 -17.74
N LYS A 100 -14.59 -18.22 -19.06
CA LYS A 100 -14.80 -19.30 -20.03
C LYS A 100 -13.55 -20.16 -20.23
N CYS A 101 -12.43 -19.55 -20.59
CA CYS A 101 -11.19 -20.28 -20.92
C CYS A 101 -10.12 -20.27 -19.81
N LYS A 102 -10.40 -19.62 -18.66
CA LYS A 102 -9.48 -19.49 -17.51
C LYS A 102 -8.12 -18.86 -17.83
N LYS A 103 -7.95 -18.24 -19.01
CA LYS A 103 -6.74 -17.48 -19.34
C LYS A 103 -6.69 -16.17 -18.56
N VAL A 104 -5.54 -15.88 -17.97
CA VAL A 104 -5.25 -14.59 -17.34
C VAL A 104 -5.41 -13.48 -18.38
N ILE A 105 -6.16 -12.45 -18.01
CA ILE A 105 -6.37 -11.25 -18.80
C ILE A 105 -5.43 -10.19 -18.22
N PRO A 106 -4.39 -9.76 -18.94
CA PRO A 106 -3.53 -8.70 -18.44
C PRO A 106 -4.33 -7.39 -18.31
N SER A 107 -3.93 -6.53 -17.37
CA SER A 107 -4.64 -5.26 -17.11
C SER A 107 -4.72 -4.33 -18.33
N ASP A 108 -3.80 -4.49 -19.28
CA ASP A 108 -3.70 -3.71 -20.51
C ASP A 108 -4.52 -4.34 -21.66
N ALA A 109 -5.02 -5.56 -21.50
CA ALA A 109 -5.80 -6.23 -22.53
C ALA A 109 -7.28 -5.84 -22.50
N LYS A 110 -7.87 -5.82 -23.70
CA LYS A 110 -9.32 -5.68 -23.87
C LYS A 110 -10.04 -6.92 -23.35
N PHE A 111 -11.06 -6.70 -22.53
CA PHE A 111 -11.96 -7.74 -22.05
C PHE A 111 -13.40 -7.25 -22.09
N LYS A 112 -14.34 -8.20 -22.10
CA LYS A 112 -15.78 -7.93 -22.02
C LYS A 112 -16.27 -8.31 -20.62
N SER A 113 -17.04 -7.42 -20.01
CA SER A 113 -17.74 -7.68 -18.75
C SER A 113 -19.16 -8.15 -19.05
N TYR A 114 -19.55 -9.33 -18.56
CA TYR A 114 -20.92 -9.83 -18.69
C TYR A 114 -21.31 -10.59 -17.42
N ASN A 115 -22.47 -10.30 -16.83
CA ASN A 115 -22.94 -10.96 -15.60
C ASN A 115 -21.90 -10.96 -14.44
N LYS A 116 -21.21 -9.82 -14.22
CA LYS A 116 -20.12 -9.71 -13.21
C LYS A 116 -18.96 -10.72 -13.42
N LYS A 117 -18.78 -11.21 -14.65
CA LYS A 117 -17.67 -12.08 -15.07
C LYS A 117 -16.89 -11.42 -16.18
N ALA A 118 -15.56 -11.57 -16.13
CA ALA A 118 -14.67 -11.10 -17.19
C ALA A 118 -14.50 -12.18 -18.26
N PHE A 119 -14.57 -11.76 -19.51
CA PHE A 119 -14.39 -12.59 -20.68
C PHE A 119 -13.28 -11.98 -21.55
N CYS A 120 -12.29 -12.79 -21.95
CA CYS A 120 -11.27 -12.30 -22.88
C CYS A 120 -11.88 -12.04 -24.26
N GLU A 121 -11.20 -11.26 -25.08
CA GLU A 121 -11.63 -10.93 -26.44
C GLU A 121 -11.95 -12.17 -27.29
N ALA A 122 -11.16 -13.24 -27.13
CA ALA A 122 -11.35 -14.51 -27.84
C ALA A 122 -12.56 -15.34 -27.36
N CYS A 123 -13.21 -14.96 -26.26
CA CYS A 123 -14.32 -15.69 -25.66
C CYS A 123 -15.54 -14.77 -25.48
N PRO A 124 -16.17 -14.30 -26.57
CA PRO A 124 -17.34 -13.44 -26.46
C PRO A 124 -18.46 -14.13 -25.64
N PRO A 125 -19.14 -13.38 -24.75
CA PRO A 125 -20.39 -13.85 -24.16
C PRO A 125 -21.43 -14.01 -25.27
N ALA A 126 -22.18 -15.11 -25.21
CA ALA A 126 -23.29 -15.39 -26.13
C ALA A 126 -24.56 -14.64 -25.69
#